data_AF-B8FHK7-F1
#
_entry.id   AF-B8FHK7-F1
#
_cell.length_a   1.000
_cell.length_b   1.000
_cell.length_c   1.000
_cell.angle_alpha   90.00
_cell.angle_beta   90.00
_cell.angle_gamma   90.00
#
_symmetry.space_group_name_H-M   'P 1'
#
loop_
_entity.id
_entity.type
_entity.pdbx_description
1 polymer ?
#
loop_
_entity_poly.entity_id
_entity_poly.type
_entity_poly.pdbx_seq_one_letter_code
_entity_poly.pdbx_strand_id
1 'polypeptide(L)'
;MSLLLLDDGQVRSMGNNMYGQLGIGTSDYDAHPNPLAVLDGASPFKIFSDQDDDGVEDLYDNCPFTPNFSQQDENNDGIGDACPGKGGCDLNGDGSANLADAIRILQIATNNDPGGTINRDNALGADGRFDVEEAVFILQRACE
;
A
#
# COMPACT_ATOMS: atom_id res chain seq x y z
N MET A 1 -17.13 -26.74 11.02
CA MET A 1 -16.73 -25.50 10.35
C MET A 1 -15.42 -25.77 9.65
N SER A 2 -15.29 -25.29 8.42
CA SER A 2 -14.10 -25.45 7.59
C SER A 2 -13.64 -24.09 7.09
N LEU A 3 -12.33 -23.92 6.98
CA LEU A 3 -11.68 -22.74 6.40
C LEU A 3 -10.94 -23.17 5.14
N LEU A 4 -10.98 -22.33 4.11
CA LEU A 4 -10.37 -22.57 2.81
C LEU A 4 -9.54 -21.35 2.46
N LEU A 5 -8.31 -21.58 2.01
CA LEU A 5 -7.46 -20.57 1.39
C LEU A 5 -7.46 -20.84 -0.11
N LEU A 6 -7.79 -19.82 -0.89
CA LEU A 6 -7.78 -19.86 -2.34
C LEU A 6 -6.43 -19.36 -2.89
N ASP A 7 -6.20 -19.60 -4.18
CA ASP A 7 -4.99 -19.18 -4.90
C ASP A 7 -4.94 -17.65 -5.12
N ASP A 8 -6.10 -16.99 -5.18
CA ASP A 8 -6.25 -15.52 -5.21
C ASP A 8 -6.03 -14.84 -3.84
N GLY A 9 -5.55 -15.59 -2.85
CA GLY A 9 -5.29 -15.10 -1.49
C GLY A 9 -6.54 -14.91 -0.63
N GLN A 10 -7.75 -15.16 -1.14
CA GLN A 10 -8.98 -15.02 -0.34
C GLN A 10 -9.16 -16.17 0.64
N VAL A 11 -9.67 -15.82 1.82
CA VAL A 11 -10.10 -16.80 2.84
C VAL A 11 -11.60 -16.99 2.76
N ARG A 12 -12.04 -18.26 2.71
CA ARG A 12 -13.45 -18.63 2.78
C ARG A 12 -13.74 -19.53 3.96
N SER A 13 -14.93 -19.40 4.53
CA SER A 13 -15.41 -20.19 5.65
C SER A 13 -16.74 -20.85 5.31
N MET A 14 -17.01 -22.02 5.90
CA MET A 14 -18.30 -22.72 5.77
C MET A 14 -18.66 -23.51 7.02
N GLY A 15 -19.95 -23.75 7.22
CA GLY A 15 -20.50 -24.50 8.35
C GLY A 15 -21.44 -23.65 9.19
N ASN A 16 -21.46 -23.89 10.50
CA ASN A 16 -22.35 -23.19 11.43
C ASN A 16 -21.95 -21.71 11.56
N ASN A 17 -22.94 -20.82 11.74
CA ASN A 17 -22.72 -19.38 11.97
C ASN A 17 -23.37 -18.83 13.27
N MET A 18 -23.77 -19.71 14.20
CA MET A 18 -24.51 -19.34 15.41
C MET A 18 -23.86 -18.25 16.27
N TYR A 19 -22.53 -18.13 16.20
CA TYR A 19 -21.73 -17.19 16.98
C TYR A 19 -20.88 -16.27 16.10
N GLY A 20 -21.19 -16.15 14.79
CA GLY A 20 -20.42 -15.34 13.85
C GLY A 20 -19.08 -15.95 13.46
N GLN A 21 -18.90 -17.24 13.68
CA GLN A 21 -17.65 -17.96 13.49
C GLN A 21 -17.22 -18.06 12.02
N LEU A 22 -18.14 -17.79 11.08
CA LEU A 22 -17.80 -17.69 9.66
C LEU A 22 -17.04 -16.39 9.32
N GLY A 23 -17.03 -15.39 10.21
CA GLY A 23 -16.32 -14.14 9.95
C GLY A 23 -16.93 -13.32 8.81
N ILE A 24 -18.22 -13.50 8.52
CA ILE A 24 -18.94 -12.82 7.42
C ILE A 24 -19.71 -11.57 7.89
N GLY A 25 -19.43 -11.09 9.11
CA GLY A 25 -20.11 -9.94 9.70
C GLY A 25 -21.53 -10.21 10.21
N THR A 26 -22.02 -11.44 10.13
CA THR A 26 -23.35 -11.84 10.64
C THR A 26 -23.25 -13.08 11.51
N SER A 27 -24.29 -13.33 12.30
CA SER A 27 -24.54 -14.62 12.96
C SER A 27 -25.96 -15.09 12.68
N ASP A 28 -26.12 -16.39 12.50
CA ASP A 28 -27.40 -17.03 12.22
C ASP A 28 -27.39 -18.51 12.61
N TYR A 29 -28.56 -19.13 12.65
CA TYR A 29 -28.73 -20.52 13.10
C TYR A 29 -28.67 -21.54 11.95
N ASP A 30 -28.52 -21.08 10.72
CA ASP A 30 -28.51 -21.95 9.56
C ASP A 30 -27.12 -22.53 9.33
N ALA A 31 -27.09 -23.71 8.72
CA ALA A 31 -25.84 -24.28 8.24
C ALA A 31 -25.52 -23.66 6.88
N HIS A 32 -24.29 -23.20 6.70
CA HIS A 32 -23.79 -22.66 5.44
C HIS A 32 -22.93 -23.72 4.73
N PRO A 33 -23.52 -24.56 3.85
CA PRO A 33 -22.78 -25.63 3.18
C PRO A 33 -21.85 -25.13 2.06
N ASN A 34 -22.07 -23.92 1.57
CA ASN A 34 -21.25 -23.32 0.52
C ASN A 34 -20.20 -22.37 1.15
N PRO A 35 -18.95 -22.34 0.63
CA PRO A 35 -17.91 -21.41 1.10
C PRO A 35 -18.32 -19.95 0.92
N LEU A 36 -18.31 -19.19 2.02
CA LEU A 36 -18.54 -17.75 2.06
C LEU A 36 -17.22 -17.01 2.30
N ALA A 37 -17.09 -15.80 1.75
CA ALA A 37 -15.90 -14.97 1.95
C ALA A 37 -15.84 -14.47 3.40
N VAL A 38 -14.71 -14.72 4.08
CA VAL A 38 -14.41 -14.06 5.35
C VAL A 38 -14.20 -12.58 5.06
N LEU A 39 -14.71 -11.69 5.90
CA LEU A 39 -14.65 -10.25 5.68
C LEU A 39 -13.66 -9.56 6.63
N ASP A 40 -12.97 -8.55 6.10
CA ASP A 40 -12.31 -7.50 6.89
C ASP A 40 -13.10 -6.19 6.68
N GLY A 41 -14.05 -5.94 7.58
CA GLY A 41 -15.04 -4.90 7.39
C GLY A 41 -16.06 -5.26 6.28
N ALA A 42 -16.01 -4.54 5.16
CA ALA A 42 -16.95 -4.71 4.04
C ALA A 42 -16.38 -5.48 2.84
N SER A 43 -15.09 -5.82 2.87
CA SER A 43 -14.38 -6.46 1.76
C SER A 43 -13.95 -7.88 2.12
N PRO A 44 -13.83 -8.79 1.14
CA PRO A 44 -13.22 -10.10 1.36
C PRO A 44 -11.82 -9.96 1.96
N PHE A 45 -11.55 -10.68 3.03
CA PHE A 45 -10.23 -10.77 3.62
C PHE A 45 -9.31 -11.54 2.66
N LYS A 46 -8.36 -10.82 2.05
CA LYS A 46 -7.24 -11.38 1.29
C LYS A 46 -5.99 -11.39 2.17
N ILE A 47 -5.23 -12.48 2.10
CA ILE A 47 -3.96 -12.60 2.83
C ILE A 47 -2.82 -11.83 2.15
N PHE A 48 -2.97 -11.54 0.85
CA PHE A 48 -2.08 -10.67 0.08
C PHE A 48 -2.90 -9.54 -0.54
N SER A 49 -2.33 -8.33 -0.55
CA SER A 49 -2.95 -7.15 -1.14
C SER A 49 -2.40 -6.97 -2.55
N ASP A 50 -3.29 -6.57 -3.45
CA ASP A 50 -3.02 -6.19 -4.84
C ASP A 50 -4.01 -5.05 -5.07
N GLN A 51 -3.53 -3.83 -4.88
CA GLN A 51 -4.36 -2.66 -4.70
C GLN A 51 -4.80 -2.03 -6.03
N ASP A 52 -4.10 -2.34 -7.12
CA ASP A 52 -4.44 -1.89 -8.46
C ASP A 52 -4.93 -3.01 -9.40
N ASP A 53 -5.03 -4.24 -8.87
CA ASP A 53 -5.54 -5.45 -9.51
C ASP A 53 -4.78 -5.81 -10.80
N ASP A 54 -3.47 -5.57 -10.84
CA ASP A 54 -2.62 -5.89 -11.98
C ASP A 54 -2.08 -7.33 -11.97
N GLY A 55 -2.19 -8.04 -10.84
CA GLY A 55 -1.74 -9.40 -10.63
C GLY A 55 -0.37 -9.56 -9.95
N VAL A 56 0.23 -8.48 -9.47
CA VAL A 56 1.43 -8.47 -8.63
C VAL A 56 1.02 -8.04 -7.22
N GLU A 57 1.47 -8.76 -6.19
CA GLU A 57 1.14 -8.38 -4.81
C GLU A 57 1.86 -7.07 -4.43
N ASP A 58 1.22 -6.18 -3.68
CA ASP A 58 1.74 -4.86 -3.28
C ASP A 58 3.15 -4.91 -2.63
N LEU A 59 3.51 -6.05 -2.02
CA LEU A 59 4.83 -6.26 -1.40
C LEU A 59 5.95 -6.45 -2.45
N TYR A 60 5.58 -6.90 -3.64
CA TYR A 60 6.46 -7.19 -4.77
C TYR A 60 6.22 -6.26 -5.97
N ASP A 61 5.22 -5.39 -5.88
CA ASP A 61 4.83 -4.44 -6.90
C ASP A 61 5.66 -3.16 -6.80
N ASN A 62 6.36 -2.81 -7.88
CA ASN A 62 7.09 -1.56 -7.99
C ASN A 62 6.18 -0.35 -8.34
N CYS A 63 4.88 -0.56 -8.54
CA CYS A 63 3.83 0.45 -8.64
C CYS A 63 2.50 0.07 -7.94
N PRO A 64 2.42 -0.04 -6.59
CA PRO A 64 1.25 -0.56 -5.83
C PRO A 64 -0.11 0.12 -6.05
N PHE A 65 -0.19 1.17 -6.86
CA PHE A 65 -1.41 1.93 -7.13
C PHE A 65 -1.59 2.24 -8.63
N THR A 66 -0.76 1.69 -9.51
CA THR A 66 -0.79 1.97 -10.96
C THR A 66 -0.46 0.71 -11.75
N PRO A 67 -1.46 0.10 -12.43
CA PRO A 67 -1.31 -1.23 -12.99
C PRO A 67 -0.15 -1.34 -13.95
N ASN A 68 0.78 -2.26 -13.68
CA ASN A 68 2.01 -2.41 -14.44
C ASN A 68 2.61 -3.82 -14.46
N PHE A 69 1.78 -4.86 -14.48
CA PHE A 69 2.08 -6.31 -14.49
C PHE A 69 3.47 -6.79 -14.96
N SER A 70 4.03 -6.17 -16.00
CA SER A 70 5.40 -6.42 -16.46
C SER A 70 6.51 -6.03 -15.48
N GLN A 71 6.21 -5.22 -14.46
CA GLN A 71 7.14 -4.73 -13.44
C GLN A 71 8.42 -4.12 -14.04
N GLN A 72 8.28 -3.48 -15.20
CA GLN A 72 9.42 -2.91 -15.92
C GLN A 72 10.02 -1.76 -15.09
N ASP A 73 11.34 -1.75 -14.95
CA ASP A 73 12.11 -0.74 -14.20
C ASP A 73 13.48 -0.62 -14.90
N GLU A 74 13.58 0.30 -15.86
CA GLU A 74 14.78 0.41 -16.71
C GLU A 74 16.00 0.95 -15.96
N ASN A 75 15.80 1.81 -14.95
CA ASN A 75 16.87 2.42 -14.17
C ASN A 75 17.22 1.64 -12.89
N ASN A 76 16.45 0.61 -12.52
CA ASN A 76 16.62 -0.24 -11.34
C ASN A 76 16.58 0.54 -10.02
N ASP A 77 15.69 1.53 -9.92
CA ASP A 77 15.50 2.30 -8.69
C ASP A 77 14.44 1.68 -7.75
N GLY A 78 13.77 0.61 -8.19
CA GLY A 78 12.71 -0.07 -7.47
C GLY A 78 11.33 0.57 -7.64
N ILE A 79 11.19 1.58 -8.51
CA ILE A 79 9.92 2.21 -8.90
C ILE A 79 9.63 1.85 -10.36
N GLY A 80 8.42 1.35 -10.61
CA GLY A 80 8.07 0.84 -11.93
C GLY A 80 7.90 1.93 -12.98
N ASP A 81 8.12 1.51 -14.23
CA ASP A 81 8.11 2.38 -15.38
C ASP A 81 6.73 2.96 -15.71
N ALA A 82 5.68 2.41 -15.13
CA ALA A 82 4.31 2.89 -15.31
C ALA A 82 3.89 3.85 -14.19
N CYS A 83 4.64 3.91 -13.08
CA CYS A 83 4.28 4.71 -11.93
C CYS A 83 4.15 6.18 -12.33
N PRO A 84 3.10 6.88 -11.86
CA PRO A 84 3.05 8.33 -11.97
C PRO A 84 4.24 8.94 -11.21
N GLY A 85 4.83 10.01 -11.77
CA GLY A 85 5.98 10.67 -11.14
C GLY A 85 7.31 9.94 -11.33
N LYS A 86 7.49 9.25 -12.46
CA LYS A 86 8.77 8.61 -12.85
C LYS A 86 9.95 9.55 -12.59
N GLY A 87 10.77 9.21 -11.60
CA GLY A 87 11.87 10.04 -11.11
C GLY A 87 11.79 10.44 -9.64
N GLY A 88 10.99 9.74 -8.79
CA GLY A 88 11.09 9.80 -7.33
C GLY A 88 10.84 11.16 -6.66
N CYS A 89 10.47 12.19 -7.43
CA CYS A 89 10.55 13.59 -6.99
C CYS A 89 9.30 14.43 -7.26
N ASP A 90 8.31 13.90 -7.97
CA ASP A 90 6.98 14.52 -8.10
C ASP A 90 6.03 13.88 -7.09
N LEU A 91 6.16 14.30 -5.83
CA LEU A 91 5.42 13.76 -4.69
C LEU A 91 4.02 14.35 -4.57
N ASN A 92 3.74 15.44 -5.30
CA ASN A 92 2.43 16.08 -5.31
C ASN A 92 1.61 15.77 -6.58
N GLY A 93 2.22 15.14 -7.59
CA GLY A 93 1.57 14.73 -8.84
C GLY A 93 1.29 15.89 -9.79
N ASP A 94 2.01 17.01 -9.69
CA ASP A 94 1.83 18.20 -10.54
C ASP A 94 2.65 18.15 -11.84
N GLY A 95 3.45 17.09 -12.03
CA GLY A 95 4.28 16.87 -13.19
C GLY A 95 5.61 17.62 -13.15
N SER A 96 6.00 18.23 -12.03
CA SER A 96 7.24 18.98 -11.89
C SER A 96 7.92 18.73 -10.55
N ALA A 97 9.12 18.15 -10.53
CA ALA A 97 9.95 18.09 -9.32
C ALA A 97 10.39 19.50 -8.87
N ASN A 98 9.78 20.02 -7.81
CA ASN A 98 9.98 21.38 -7.34
C ASN A 98 9.84 21.53 -5.81
N LEU A 99 9.83 22.78 -5.31
CA LEU A 99 9.75 23.05 -3.87
C LEU A 99 8.44 22.54 -3.25
N ALA A 100 7.37 22.40 -4.02
CA ALA A 100 6.10 21.84 -3.58
C ALA A 100 6.23 20.34 -3.20
N ASP A 101 7.12 19.60 -3.87
CA ASP A 101 7.46 18.22 -3.52
C ASP A 101 8.29 18.17 -2.23
N ALA A 102 9.22 19.11 -2.05
CA ALA A 102 10.01 19.23 -0.81
C ALA A 102 9.11 19.50 0.39
N ILE A 103 8.11 20.36 0.18
CA ILE A 103 7.10 20.70 1.18
C ILE A 103 6.28 19.46 1.53
N ARG A 104 5.99 18.57 0.58
CA ARG A 104 5.36 17.29 0.86
C ARG A 104 6.23 16.44 1.80
N ILE A 105 7.54 16.35 1.56
CA ILE A 105 8.49 15.64 2.43
C ILE A 105 8.50 16.21 3.87
N LEU A 106 8.44 17.54 4.02
CA LEU A 106 8.42 18.20 5.35
C LEU A 106 7.08 18.05 6.08
N GLN A 107 5.96 18.08 5.36
CA GLN A 107 4.63 17.82 5.91
C GLN A 107 4.51 16.38 6.41
N ILE A 108 5.11 15.45 5.66
CA ILE A 108 5.27 14.04 6.01
C ILE A 108 6.13 13.88 7.28
N ALA A 109 7.30 14.52 7.35
CA ALA A 109 8.20 14.41 8.49
C ALA A 109 7.66 15.04 9.80
N THR A 110 6.78 16.04 9.69
CA THR A 110 6.22 16.76 10.85
C THR A 110 4.91 16.18 11.38
N ASN A 111 4.39 15.07 10.81
CA ASN A 111 3.07 14.50 11.12
C ASN A 111 1.90 15.50 10.96
N ASN A 112 2.06 16.52 10.13
CA ASN A 112 0.98 17.42 9.73
C ASN A 112 0.36 17.00 8.39
N ASP A 113 0.53 15.74 8.00
CA ASP A 113 -0.15 15.15 6.86
C ASP A 113 -1.48 14.51 7.30
N PRO A 114 -2.64 14.98 6.84
CA PRO A 114 -3.93 14.36 7.14
C PRO A 114 -4.13 12.97 6.52
N GLY A 115 -3.13 12.43 5.78
CA GLY A 115 -3.18 11.13 5.10
C GLY A 115 -2.26 10.02 5.65
N GLY A 116 -1.57 10.24 6.77
CA GLY A 116 -0.64 9.35 7.49
C GLY A 116 -0.31 7.95 6.93
N THR A 117 0.89 7.77 6.35
CA THR A 117 1.40 6.45 5.93
C THR A 117 2.93 6.22 6.00
N ILE A 118 3.78 6.96 6.73
CA ILE A 118 5.22 6.54 6.83
C ILE A 118 5.88 6.66 8.21
N ASN A 119 6.69 5.64 8.55
CA ASN A 119 7.35 5.36 9.83
C ASN A 119 8.69 6.11 10.01
N ARG A 120 9.02 6.52 11.24
CA ARG A 120 10.06 7.47 11.65
C ARG A 120 11.50 6.91 11.70
N ASP A 121 11.79 5.79 11.06
CA ASP A 121 13.00 5.01 11.39
C ASP A 121 14.22 5.27 10.48
N ASN A 122 14.23 6.33 9.66
CA ASN A 122 15.40 6.65 8.82
C ASN A 122 15.67 8.15 8.68
N ALA A 123 15.80 8.84 9.82
CA ALA A 123 16.31 10.22 9.85
C ALA A 123 17.77 10.26 9.39
N LEU A 124 18.00 10.63 8.13
CA LEU A 124 19.32 10.81 7.53
C LEU A 124 19.91 12.16 7.94
N GLY A 125 20.34 12.27 9.21
CA GLY A 125 21.00 13.47 9.75
C GLY A 125 21.62 13.24 11.13
N ALA A 126 22.84 13.76 11.35
CA ALA A 126 23.60 13.60 12.60
C ALA A 126 23.05 14.42 13.79
N ASP A 127 21.95 15.15 13.58
CA ASP A 127 21.26 16.00 14.56
C ASP A 127 19.90 15.44 15.00
N GLY A 128 19.46 14.33 14.40
CA GLY A 128 18.23 13.62 14.75
C GLY A 128 16.94 14.37 14.39
N ARG A 129 17.00 15.31 13.45
CA ARG A 129 15.84 16.03 12.91
C ARG A 129 15.78 15.86 11.40
N PHE A 130 14.61 16.18 10.85
CA PHE A 130 14.37 16.23 9.43
C PHE A 130 13.94 17.66 9.11
N ASP A 131 14.79 18.43 8.43
CA ASP A 131 14.56 19.84 8.13
C ASP A 131 14.56 20.18 6.62
N VAL A 132 14.38 21.47 6.32
CA VAL A 132 14.29 21.99 4.94
C VAL A 132 15.58 21.80 4.14
N GLU A 133 16.76 21.79 4.79
CA GLU A 133 18.02 21.52 4.11
C GLU A 133 18.12 20.04 3.73
N GLU A 134 17.69 19.14 4.61
CA GLU A 134 17.63 17.71 4.30
C GLU A 134 16.58 17.37 3.23
N ALA A 135 15.41 17.99 3.25
CA ALA A 135 14.37 17.79 2.22
C ALA A 135 14.85 18.23 0.83
N VAL A 136 15.59 19.35 0.76
CA VAL A 136 16.17 19.85 -0.50
C VAL A 136 17.33 18.96 -0.96
N PHE A 137 18.14 18.44 -0.05
CA PHE A 137 19.21 17.49 -0.37
C PHE A 137 18.64 16.16 -0.90
N ILE A 138 17.57 15.64 -0.29
CA ILE A 138 16.89 14.42 -0.75
C ILE A 138 16.31 14.63 -2.14
N LEU A 139 15.62 15.74 -2.40
CA LEU A 139 15.16 16.06 -3.75
C LEU A 139 16.32 16.11 -4.74
N GLN A 140 17.41 16.81 -4.43
CA GLN A 140 18.55 16.93 -5.35
C GLN A 140 19.23 15.60 -5.66
N ARG A 141 19.15 14.60 -4.77
CA ARG A 141 19.76 13.28 -4.97
C ARG A 141 18.80 12.20 -5.46
N ALA A 142 17.50 12.34 -5.20
CA ALA A 142 16.47 11.41 -5.65
C ALA A 142 16.08 11.65 -7.12
N CYS A 143 16.44 12.81 -7.69
CA CYS A 143 16.13 13.17 -9.08
C CYS A 143 17.33 13.00 -10.07
N GLU A 144 18.37 12.24 -9.72
CA GLU A 144 19.53 11.94 -10.61
C GLU A 144 19.43 10.54 -11.23
#